data_AF-A0A9E5HTB3-F1
#
_entry.id   AF-A0A9E5HTB3-F1
#
_cell.length_a   1.000
_cell.length_b   1.000
_cell.length_c   1.000
_cell.angle_alpha   90.00
_cell.angle_beta   90.00
_cell.angle_gamma   90.00
#
_symmetry.space_group_name_H-M   'P 1'
#
loop_
_entity.id
_entity.type
_entity.pdbx_description
1 polymer ?
#
loop_
_entity_poly.entity_id
_entity_poly.type
_entity_poly.pdbx_seq_one_letter_code
_entity_poly.pdbx_strand_id
1 'polypeptide(L)'
;MFWILFLIFLLACFSAGATGGLFPPGSWYAGLKKPSWTPPNWLFPVAWTSLYICMSFAGARAALSPDNSLAMALWSLQIALNTLWTPVFFGLK
;
A
#
# COMPACT_ATOMS: atom_id res chain seq x y z
N MET A 1 3.05 23.86 -0.82
CA MET A 1 2.08 22.91 -1.42
C MET A 1 2.57 21.47 -1.39
N PHE A 2 3.78 21.17 -1.89
CA PHE A 2 4.32 19.80 -1.92
C PHE A 2 4.19 19.02 -0.61
N TRP A 3 4.64 19.58 0.51
CA TRP A 3 4.59 18.89 1.81
C TRP A 3 3.18 18.55 2.26
N ILE A 4 2.20 19.41 1.99
CA ILE A 4 0.79 19.14 2.29
C ILE A 4 0.29 17.96 1.46
N LEU A 5 0.56 17.98 0.15
CA LEU A 5 0.18 16.88 -0.75
C LEU A 5 0.88 15.57 -0.36
N PHE A 6 2.17 15.63 -0.04
CA PHE A 6 2.92 14.48 0.47
C PHE A 6 2.28 13.89 1.71
N LEU A 7 1.93 14.71 2.70
CA LEU A 7 1.27 14.25 3.93
C LEU A 7 -0.12 13.66 3.64
N ILE A 8 -0.89 14.22 2.72
CA ILE A 8 -2.18 13.66 2.30
C ILE A 8 -2.00 12.26 1.70
N PHE A 9 -1.08 12.12 0.73
CA PHE A 9 -0.81 10.83 0.11
C PHE A 9 -0.19 9.84 1.09
N LEU A 10 0.62 10.31 2.04
CA LEU A 10 1.23 9.48 3.08
C LEU A 10 0.17 8.94 4.05
N LEU A 11 -0.77 9.78 4.47
CA LEU A 11 -1.91 9.35 5.28
C LEU A 11 -2.75 8.31 4.55
N ALA A 12 -3.07 8.53 3.26
CA ALA A 12 -3.80 7.54 2.46
C ALA A 12 -3.06 6.20 2.38
N CYS A 13 -1.74 6.22 2.17
CA CYS A 13 -0.92 5.01 2.15
C CYS A 13 -0.86 4.30 3.51
N PHE A 14 -0.73 5.03 4.62
CA PHE A 14 -0.76 4.42 5.95
C PHE A 14 -2.14 3.89 6.34
N SER A 15 -3.23 4.49 5.87
CA SER A 15 -4.57 3.91 5.99
C SER A 15 -4.67 2.57 5.27
N ALA A 16 -4.07 2.44 4.08
CA ALA A 16 -3.95 1.15 3.40
C ALA A 16 -3.13 0.16 4.24
N GLY A 17 -1.97 0.60 4.74
CA GLY A 17 -1.07 -0.21 5.58
C GLY A 17 -1.70 -0.70 6.89
N ALA A 18 -2.62 0.07 7.47
CA ALA A 18 -3.33 -0.31 8.69
C ALA A 18 -4.13 -1.61 8.54
N THR A 19 -4.58 -1.93 7.32
CA THR A 19 -5.25 -3.22 7.03
C THR A 19 -4.36 -4.42 7.36
N GLY A 20 -3.02 -4.31 7.22
CA GLY A 20 -2.08 -5.37 7.59
C GLY A 20 -2.07 -5.69 9.09
N GLY A 21 -2.35 -4.70 9.94
CA GLY A 21 -2.51 -4.90 11.38
C GLY A 21 -3.88 -5.47 11.75
N LEU A 22 -4.92 -5.13 11.00
CA LEU A 22 -6.29 -5.62 11.22
C LEU A 22 -6.49 -7.07 10.73
N PHE A 23 -5.78 -7.45 9.67
CA PHE A 23 -5.84 -8.79 9.06
C PHE A 23 -4.45 -9.44 9.05
N PRO A 24 -3.87 -9.75 10.23
CA PRO A 24 -2.52 -10.27 10.32
C PRO A 24 -2.42 -11.69 9.74
N PRO A 25 -1.23 -12.09 9.25
CA PRO A 25 -0.98 -13.47 8.87
C PRO A 25 -1.19 -14.41 10.07
N GLY A 26 -2.17 -15.32 9.95
CA GLY A 26 -2.50 -16.30 11.00
C GLY A 26 -2.06 -17.73 10.67
N SER A 27 -2.57 -18.69 11.44
CA SER A 27 -2.32 -20.13 11.25
C SER A 27 -2.72 -20.62 9.85
N TRP A 28 -3.81 -20.07 9.28
CA TRP A 28 -4.22 -20.35 7.91
C TRP A 28 -3.10 -20.02 6.91
N TYR A 29 -2.55 -18.80 6.98
CA TYR A 29 -1.46 -18.42 6.10
C TYR A 29 -0.27 -19.33 6.35
N ALA A 30 0.12 -19.60 7.60
CA ALA A 30 1.24 -20.48 7.93
C ALA A 30 1.10 -21.90 7.33
N GLY A 31 -0.12 -22.43 7.21
CA GLY A 31 -0.39 -23.74 6.63
C GLY A 31 -0.35 -23.82 5.09
N LEU A 32 -0.28 -22.69 4.38
CA LEU A 32 -0.22 -22.68 2.91
C LEU A 32 1.12 -23.24 2.41
N LYS A 33 1.05 -24.08 1.37
CA LYS A 33 2.22 -24.46 0.57
C LYS A 33 2.74 -23.24 -0.18
N LYS A 34 3.79 -22.62 0.35
CA LYS A 34 4.46 -21.46 -0.24
C LYS A 34 5.61 -21.89 -1.15
N PRO A 35 5.89 -21.14 -2.23
CA PRO A 35 7.12 -21.33 -2.98
C PRO A 35 8.34 -20.98 -2.11
N SER A 36 9.48 -21.60 -2.42
CA SER A 36 10.75 -21.42 -1.68
C SER A 36 11.29 -19.99 -1.67
N TRP A 37 10.83 -19.14 -2.60
CA TRP A 37 11.23 -17.74 -2.71
C TRP A 37 10.31 -16.78 -1.93
N THR A 38 9.36 -17.27 -1.14
CA THR A 38 8.51 -16.40 -0.30
C THR A 38 9.37 -15.71 0.77
N PRO A 39 9.34 -14.37 0.87
CA PRO A 39 10.12 -13.66 1.87
C PRO A 39 9.75 -14.02 3.31
N PRO A 40 10.66 -13.79 4.27
CA PRO A 40 10.33 -13.90 5.69
C PRO A 40 9.31 -12.82 6.09
N ASN A 41 8.45 -13.13 7.08
CA ASN A 41 7.32 -12.28 7.48
C ASN A 41 7.70 -10.82 7.82
N TRP A 42 8.89 -10.60 8.39
CA TRP A 42 9.35 -9.26 8.76
C TRP A 42 9.68 -8.38 7.56
N LEU A 43 9.94 -8.96 6.37
CA LEU A 43 10.31 -8.18 5.19
C LEU A 43 9.11 -7.43 4.60
N PHE A 44 7.89 -7.98 4.73
CA PHE A 44 6.68 -7.36 4.20
C PHE A 44 6.40 -5.97 4.78
N PRO A 45 6.39 -5.72 6.11
CA PRO A 45 6.19 -4.37 6.63
C PRO A 45 7.32 -3.42 6.21
N VAL A 46 8.58 -3.88 6.15
CA VAL A 46 9.71 -3.05 5.68
C VAL A 46 9.52 -2.62 4.22
N ALA A 47 9.17 -3.57 3.35
CA ALA A 47 8.92 -3.29 1.94
C ALA A 47 7.74 -2.34 1.75
N TRP A 48 6.61 -2.60 2.40
CA TRP A 48 5.41 -1.77 2.26
C TRP A 48 5.60 -0.36 2.81
N THR A 49 6.23 -0.19 3.98
CA THR A 49 6.54 1.15 4.50
C THR A 49 7.44 1.93 3.55
N SER A 50 8.45 1.28 2.97
CA SER A 50 9.34 1.91 1.98
C SER A 50 8.56 2.33 0.73
N LEU A 51 7.71 1.45 0.20
CA LEU A 51 6.87 1.73 -0.96
C LEU A 51 5.87 2.86 -0.69
N TYR A 52 5.26 2.91 0.50
CA TYR A 52 4.33 3.98 0.87
C TYR A 52 5.00 5.35 0.82
N ILE A 53 6.20 5.48 1.41
CA ILE A 53 6.96 6.74 1.35
C ILE A 53 7.26 7.13 -0.12
N CYS A 54 7.73 6.17 -0.93
CA CYS A 54 8.04 6.39 -2.33
C CYS A 54 6.80 6.81 -3.16
N MET A 55 5.68 6.12 -2.97
CA MET A 55 4.43 6.39 -3.71
C MET A 55 3.80 7.72 -3.29
N SER A 56 3.89 8.11 -2.02
CA SER A 56 3.43 9.41 -1.55
C SER A 56 4.29 10.54 -2.09
N PHE A 57 5.61 10.35 -2.14
CA PHE A 57 6.53 11.30 -2.77
C PHE A 57 6.25 11.46 -4.27
N ALA A 58 6.11 10.36 -4.99
CA ALA A 58 5.77 10.35 -6.42
C ALA A 58 4.40 10.98 -6.69
N GLY A 59 3.39 10.64 -5.89
CA GLY A 59 2.04 11.21 -5.98
C GLY A 59 2.04 12.72 -5.75
N ALA A 60 2.77 13.21 -4.73
CA ALA A 60 2.90 14.63 -4.45
C ALA A 60 3.57 15.42 -5.58
N ARG A 61 4.54 14.81 -6.27
CA ARG A 61 5.15 15.41 -7.47
C ARG A 61 4.17 15.43 -8.65
N ALA A 62 3.51 14.30 -8.91
CA ALA A 62 2.55 14.18 -10.01
C ALA A 62 1.36 15.15 -9.86
N ALA A 63 0.88 15.35 -8.62
CA ALA A 63 -0.21 16.28 -8.31
C ALA A 63 0.13 17.76 -8.56
N LEU A 64 1.42 18.11 -8.66
CA LEU A 64 1.88 19.46 -9.00
C LEU A 64 2.20 19.62 -10.49
N SER A 65 2.19 18.53 -11.26
CA SER A 65 2.41 18.60 -12.71
C SER A 65 1.18 19.16 -13.42
N PRO A 66 1.36 19.87 -14.56
CA PRO A 66 0.26 20.18 -15.47
C PRO A 66 -0.43 18.90 -15.96
N ASP A 67 -1.73 18.99 -16.27
CA ASP A 67 -2.54 17.91 -16.84
C ASP A 67 -2.50 16.58 -16.05
N ASN A 68 -2.47 16.67 -14.71
CA ASN A 68 -2.30 15.51 -13.84
C ASN A 68 -3.55 14.64 -13.62
N SER A 69 -4.68 14.96 -14.26
CA SER A 69 -5.98 14.30 -13.99
C SER A 69 -5.93 12.79 -14.15
N LEU A 70 -5.35 12.30 -15.24
CA LEU A 70 -5.18 10.86 -15.48
C LEU A 70 -4.23 10.22 -14.46
N ALA A 71 -3.13 10.89 -14.14
CA ALA A 71 -2.17 10.39 -13.15
C ALA A 71 -2.82 10.28 -11.76
N MET A 72 -3.64 11.26 -11.36
CA MET A 72 -4.36 11.24 -10.08
C MET A 72 -5.48 10.20 -10.06
N ALA A 73 -6.15 9.96 -11.18
CA ALA A 73 -7.15 8.89 -11.29
C ALA A 73 -6.49 7.51 -11.13
N LEU A 74 -5.37 7.27 -11.82
CA LEU A 74 -4.62 6.01 -11.72
C LEU A 74 -4.00 5.82 -10.33
N TRP A 75 -3.45 6.88 -9.72
CA TRP A 75 -2.92 6.83 -8.36
C TRP A 75 -4.02 6.51 -7.33
N SER A 76 -5.21 7.11 -7.48
CA SER A 76 -6.34 6.84 -6.60
C SER A 76 -6.85 5.39 -6.76
N LEU A 77 -6.95 4.91 -8.00
CA LEU A 77 -7.33 3.53 -8.29
C LEU A 77 -6.32 2.54 -7.67
N GLN A 78 -5.02 2.78 -7.84
CA GLN A 78 -4.01 1.88 -7.30
C GLN A 78 -4.12 1.79 -5.78
N ILE A 79 -4.24 2.91 -5.06
CA ILE A 79 -4.25 2.86 -3.58
C ILE A 79 -5.53 2.23 -3.04
N ALA A 80 -6.66 2.38 -3.74
CA ALA A 80 -7.90 1.69 -3.40
C ALA A 80 -7.76 0.17 -3.55
N LEU A 81 -7.21 -0.31 -4.67
CA LEU A 81 -6.95 -1.73 -4.89
C LEU A 81 -5.90 -2.27 -3.91
N ASN A 82 -4.87 -1.49 -3.61
CA ASN A 82 -3.85 -1.82 -2.60
C ASN A 82 -4.49 -2.05 -1.22
N THR A 83 -5.36 -1.12 -0.80
CA THR A 83 -6.08 -1.21 0.48
C THR A 83 -7.02 -2.41 0.52
N LEU A 84 -7.69 -2.72 -0.59
CA LEU A 84 -8.66 -3.82 -0.68
C LEU A 84 -8.00 -5.20 -0.62
N TRP A 85 -6.76 -5.32 -1.11
CA TRP A 85 -6.10 -6.62 -1.26
C TRP A 85 -5.93 -7.37 0.08
N THR A 86 -5.45 -6.69 1.12
CA THR A 86 -5.18 -7.33 2.43
C THR A 86 -6.45 -7.88 3.10
N PRO A 87 -7.56 -7.11 3.25
CA PRO A 87 -8.82 -7.64 3.77
C PRO A 87 -9.39 -8.80 2.94
N VAL A 88 -9.28 -8.74 1.61
CA VAL A 88 -9.78 -9.83 0.75
C VAL A 88 -8.93 -11.08 0.95
N PHE A 89 -7.60 -10.98 0.83
CA PHE A 89 -6.72 -12.15 0.88
C PHE A 89 -6.59 -12.76 2.28
N PHE A 90 -6.40 -11.93 3.32
CA PHE A 90 -6.20 -12.42 4.70
C PHE A 90 -7.48 -12.50 5.51
N GLY A 91 -8.46 -11.63 5.24
CA GLY A 91 -9.73 -11.59 5.95
C GLY A 91 -10.76 -12.56 5.38
N LEU A 92 -11.03 -12.51 4.08
CA LEU A 92 -12.04 -13.37 3.44
C LEU A 92 -11.49 -14.76 3.07
N LYS A 93 -10.18 -14.87 2.84
CA LYS A 93 -9.45 -16.07 2.41
C LYS A 93 -9.86 -16.56 1.02
#